data_AF-A0A199UUY4-F1
#
_entry.id   AF-A0A199UUY4-F1
#
_cell.length_a   1.000
_cell.length_b   1.000
_cell.length_c   1.000
_cell.angle_alpha   90.00
_cell.angle_beta   90.00
_cell.angle_gamma   90.00
#
_symmetry.space_group_name_H-M   'P 1'
#
loop_
_entity.id
_entity.type
_entity.pdbx_description
1 polymer ?
#
loop_
_entity_poly.entity_id
_entity_poly.type
_entity_poly.pdbx_seq_one_letter_code
_entity_poly.pdbx_strand_id
1 'polypeptide(L)'
;MQSSCQEYMKLKAHVESLQRSQRNLLGEDLGTLSIKELEQLEKQLDTSLRHIRSTRVLGVLLQHNTCLISLPISKGGSRFFAKQINAFENE
;
A
#
# COMPACT_ATOMS: atom_id res chain seq x y z
N MET A 1 -38.42 23.07 -2.73
CA MET A 1 -38.29 21.82 -1.93
C MET A 1 -38.04 20.57 -2.80
N GLN A 2 -38.64 20.43 -3.99
CA GLN A 2 -38.41 19.26 -4.86
C GLN A 2 -36.95 19.10 -5.35
N SER A 3 -36.22 20.19 -5.65
CA SER A 3 -34.83 20.11 -6.15
C SER A 3 -33.86 19.47 -5.15
N SER A 4 -33.93 19.87 -3.88
CA SER A 4 -33.02 19.36 -2.84
C SER A 4 -33.26 17.88 -2.55
N CYS A 5 -34.52 17.42 -2.54
CA CYS A 5 -34.82 16.00 -2.41
C CYS A 5 -34.28 15.18 -3.58
N GLN A 6 -34.36 15.70 -4.81
CA GLN A 6 -33.86 15.00 -5.99
C GLN A 6 -32.33 14.90 -5.98
N GLU A 7 -31.63 15.96 -5.58
CA GLU A 7 -30.17 15.94 -5.40
C GLU A 7 -29.75 14.97 -4.31
N TYR A 8 -30.46 14.95 -3.18
CA TYR A 8 -30.24 13.98 -2.11
C TYR A 8 -30.40 12.54 -2.61
N MET A 9 -31.44 12.25 -3.38
CA MET A 9 -31.67 10.90 -3.92
C MET A 9 -30.55 10.48 -4.88
N LYS A 10 -30.06 11.39 -5.73
CA LYS A 10 -28.90 11.13 -6.62
C LYS A 10 -27.65 10.83 -5.79
N LEU A 11 -27.38 11.63 -4.77
CA LEU A 11 -26.23 11.45 -3.90
C LEU A 11 -26.31 10.12 -3.13
N LYS A 12 -27.48 9.79 -2.60
CA LYS A 12 -27.71 8.54 -1.87
C LYS A 12 -27.47 7.33 -2.77
N ALA A 13 -28.00 7.32 -3.99
CA ALA A 13 -27.77 6.24 -4.95
C ALA A 13 -26.28 6.09 -5.30
N HIS A 14 -25.55 7.21 -5.40
CA HIS A 14 -24.11 7.18 -5.63
C HIS A 14 -23.35 6.55 -4.46
N VAL A 15 -23.69 6.91 -3.22
CA VAL A 15 -23.11 6.31 -2.01
C VAL A 15 -23.38 4.81 -1.93
N GLU A 16 -24.61 4.38 -2.21
CA GLU A 16 -24.97 2.95 -2.21
C GLU A 16 -24.19 2.16 -3.27
N SER A 17 -23.97 2.75 -4.45
CA SER A 17 -23.15 2.16 -5.50
C SER A 17 -21.68 2.02 -5.06
N LEU A 18 -21.12 3.07 -4.44
CA LEU A 18 -19.76 3.06 -3.91
C LEU A 18 -19.58 2.00 -2.82
N GLN A 19 -20.53 1.89 -1.88
CA GLN A 19 -20.51 0.87 -0.84
C GLN A 19 -20.55 -0.54 -1.41
N ARG A 20 -21.36 -0.78 -2.46
CA ARG A 20 -21.37 -2.07 -3.15
C ARG A 20 -20.03 -2.36 -3.81
N SER A 21 -19.44 -1.38 -4.49
CA SER A 21 -18.11 -1.51 -5.09
C SER A 21 -17.03 -1.83 -4.05
N GLN A 22 -17.08 -1.19 -2.88
CA GLN A 22 -16.16 -1.49 -1.77
C GLN A 22 -16.29 -2.94 -1.30
N ARG A 23 -17.51 -3.46 -1.13
CA ARG A 23 -17.75 -4.87 -0.77
C ARG A 23 -17.18 -5.82 -1.82
N ASN A 24 -17.39 -5.53 -3.09
CA ASN A 24 -16.81 -6.32 -4.19
C ASN A 24 -15.27 -6.31 -4.15
N LEU A 25 -14.64 -5.16 -3.89
CA LEU A 25 -13.19 -5.05 -3.73
C LEU A 25 -12.65 -5.85 -2.53
N LEU A 26 -13.48 -6.07 -1.51
CA LEU A 26 -13.18 -6.92 -0.35
C LEU A 26 -13.49 -8.41 -0.59
N GLY A 27 -14.03 -8.76 -1.77
CA GLY A 27 -14.38 -10.13 -2.13
C GLY A 27 -15.79 -10.57 -1.67
N GLU A 28 -16.64 -9.63 -1.27
CA GLU A 28 -18.03 -9.87 -0.88
C GLU A 28 -18.98 -9.65 -2.07
N ASP A 29 -20.21 -10.18 -2.02
CA ASP A 29 -21.29 -9.98 -3.01
C ASP A 29 -20.95 -10.28 -4.50
N LEU A 30 -19.87 -11.04 -4.75
CA LEU A 30 -19.34 -11.32 -6.10
C LEU A 30 -20.30 -12.10 -7.00
N GLY A 31 -21.27 -12.83 -6.44
CA GLY A 31 -22.26 -13.59 -7.20
C GLY A 31 -23.19 -12.73 -8.06
N THR A 32 -23.23 -11.42 -7.82
CA THR A 32 -23.99 -10.45 -8.63
C THR A 32 -23.22 -9.93 -9.85
N LEU A 33 -21.92 -10.25 -9.96
CA LEU A 33 -21.05 -9.79 -11.03
C LEU A 33 -21.01 -10.81 -12.18
N SER A 34 -20.95 -10.30 -13.40
CA SER A 34 -20.66 -11.10 -14.58
C SER A 34 -19.17 -11.46 -14.65
N ILE A 35 -18.82 -12.47 -15.47
CA ILE A 35 -17.43 -12.91 -15.67
C ILE A 35 -16.53 -11.73 -16.11
N LYS A 36 -17.02 -10.87 -17.01
CA LYS A 36 -16.25 -9.70 -17.49
C LYS A 36 -15.98 -8.69 -16.37
N GLU A 37 -16.94 -8.47 -15.48
CA GLU A 37 -16.79 -7.56 -14.35
C GLU A 37 -15.84 -8.14 -13.30
N LEU A 38 -15.88 -9.47 -13.09
CA LEU A 38 -14.92 -10.20 -12.25
C LEU A 38 -13.48 -10.09 -12.78
N GLU A 39 -13.26 -10.31 -14.09
CA GLU A 39 -11.95 -10.13 -14.72
C GLU A 39 -11.42 -8.68 -14.59
N GLN A 40 -12.30 -7.70 -14.76
CA GLN A 40 -11.95 -6.29 -14.57
C GLN A 40 -11.58 -6.00 -13.12
N LEU A 41 -12.36 -6.52 -12.16
CA LEU A 41 -12.11 -6.38 -10.73
C LEU A 41 -10.77 -6.99 -10.34
N GLU A 42 -10.46 -8.19 -10.82
CA GLU A 42 -9.18 -8.87 -10.59
C GLU A 42 -8.01 -8.04 -11.12
N LYS A 43 -8.12 -7.52 -12.35
CA LYS A 43 -7.09 -6.65 -12.95
C LYS A 43 -6.89 -5.36 -12.16
N GLN A 44 -7.96 -4.75 -11.67
CA GLN A 44 -7.89 -3.55 -10.82
C GLN A 44 -7.20 -3.85 -9.49
N LEU A 45 -7.46 -5.02 -8.90
CA LEU A 45 -6.80 -5.44 -7.66
C LEU A 45 -5.31 -5.74 -7.89
N ASP A 46 -4.93 -6.47 -8.93
CA ASP A 46 -3.52 -6.77 -9.23
C ASP A 46 -2.72 -5.48 -9.47
N THR A 47 -3.26 -4.57 -10.29
CA THR A 47 -2.61 -3.29 -10.57
C THR A 47 -2.45 -2.44 -9.31
N SER A 48 -3.47 -2.35 -8.46
CA SER A 48 -3.43 -1.58 -7.21
C SER A 48 -2.44 -2.18 -6.21
N LEU A 49 -2.46 -3.51 -6.04
CA LEU A 49 -1.53 -4.21 -5.16
C LEU A 49 -0.09 -4.07 -5.61
N ARG A 50 0.16 -4.15 -6.92
CA ARG A 50 1.48 -3.90 -7.51
C ARG A 50 1.97 -2.49 -7.19
N HIS A 51 1.12 -1.47 -7.33
CA HIS A 51 1.45 -0.10 -6.97
C HIS A 51 1.78 0.02 -5.47
N ILE A 52 0.92 -0.49 -4.58
CA ILE A 52 1.15 -0.45 -3.13
C ILE A 52 2.47 -1.12 -2.76
N ARG A 53 2.76 -2.30 -3.32
CA ARG A 53 4.03 -3.01 -3.08
C ARG A 53 5.22 -2.20 -3.58
N SER A 54 5.15 -1.64 -4.79
CA SER A 54 6.20 -0.77 -5.33
C SER A 54 6.44 0.46 -4.45
N THR A 55 5.38 1.13 -3.99
CA THR A 55 5.50 2.29 -3.09
C THR A 55 6.13 1.91 -1.75
N ARG A 56 5.73 0.77 -1.16
CA ARG A 56 6.34 0.27 0.09
C ARG A 56 7.82 -0.05 -0.10
N VAL A 57 8.17 -0.76 -1.17
CA VAL A 57 9.56 -1.10 -1.48
C VAL A 57 10.39 0.17 -1.71
N LEU A 58 9.86 1.14 -2.46
CA LEU A 58 10.50 2.44 -2.67
C LEU A 58 10.71 3.17 -1.33
N GLY A 59 9.71 3.18 -0.44
CA GLY A 59 9.83 3.80 0.89
C GLY A 59 10.93 3.17 1.74
N VAL A 60 11.01 1.83 1.77
CA VAL A 60 12.07 1.10 2.51
C VAL A 60 13.45 1.38 1.92
N LEU A 61 13.58 1.39 0.59
CA LEU A 61 14.84 1.71 -0.09
C LEU A 61 15.29 3.16 0.18
N LEU A 62 14.36 4.11 0.14
CA LEU A 62 14.65 5.51 0.46
C LEU A 62 15.10 5.64 1.92
N GLN A 63 14.40 5.02 2.87
CA GLN A 63 14.77 5.04 4.29
C GLN A 63 16.17 4.46 4.53
N HIS A 64 16.50 3.35 3.89
CA HIS A 64 17.82 2.72 4.02
C HIS A 64 18.94 3.64 3.48
N ASN A 65 18.74 4.23 2.30
CA ASN A 65 19.71 5.18 1.73
C ASN A 65 19.88 6.44 2.60
N THR A 66 18.78 6.98 3.16
CA THR A 66 18.85 8.12 4.09
C THR A 66 19.62 7.76 5.36
N CYS A 67 19.43 6.55 5.91
CA CYS A 67 20.16 6.06 7.08
C CYS A 67 21.66 5.93 6.79
N LEU A 68 22.04 5.37 5.64
CA LEU A 68 23.45 5.25 5.23
C LEU A 68 24.16 6.61 5.10
N ILE A 69 23.45 7.65 4.67
CA ILE A 69 24.02 9.00 4.54
C ILE A 69 24.14 9.71 5.89
N SER A 70 23.24 9.42 6.85
CA SER A 70 23.25 10.00 8.20
C SER A 70 24.13 9.23 9.19
N LEU A 71 24.57 8.02 8.87
CA LEU A 71 25.63 7.33 9.59
C LEU A 71 26.89 8.21 9.58
N PRO A 72 27.50 8.49 10.75
CA PRO A 72 28.73 9.26 10.79
C PRO A 72 29.78 8.48 9.98
N ILE A 73 30.22 9.07 8.87
CA ILE A 73 31.36 8.58 8.09
C ILE A 73 32.57 8.81 8.99
N SER A 74 32.76 7.92 9.97
CA SER A 74 33.85 7.98 10.92
C SER A 74 35.13 7.82 10.13
N LYS A 75 35.81 8.94 9.89
CA LYS A 75 37.23 8.95 9.52
C LYS A 75 38.02 8.41 10.73
N GLY A 76 37.95 7.09 10.92
CA GLY A 76 38.43 6.39 12.11
C GLY A 76 38.08 4.90 12.11
N GLY A 77 38.00 4.28 10.92
CA GLY A 77 37.41 2.97 10.68
C GLY A 77 38.25 1.72 11.01
N SER A 78 39.09 1.70 12.03
CA SER A 78 39.90 0.48 12.28
C SER A 78 39.87 -0.11 13.68
N ARG A 79 39.39 0.60 14.72
CA ARG A 79 39.40 0.07 16.10
C ARG A 79 38.05 -0.27 16.69
N PHE A 80 36.96 0.33 16.20
CA PHE A 80 35.61 0.07 16.73
C PHE A 80 34.96 -1.15 16.06
N PHE A 81 35.08 -1.27 14.73
CA PHE A 81 34.60 -2.44 13.98
C PHE A 81 35.32 -3.73 14.38
N ALA A 82 36.63 -3.68 14.66
CA ALA A 82 37.37 -4.86 15.12
C ALA A 82 36.90 -5.38 16.50
N LYS A 83 36.38 -4.51 17.37
CA LYS A 83 35.78 -4.93 18.65
C LYS A 83 34.37 -5.50 18.46
N GLN A 84 33.60 -4.95 17.52
CA GLN A 84 32.24 -5.44 17.24
C GLN A 84 32.25 -6.81 16.53
N ILE A 85 33.23 -7.08 15.66
CA ILE A 85 33.37 -8.35 14.95
C ILE A 85 33.83 -9.48 15.89
N ASN A 86 34.82 -9.23 16.77
CA ASN A 86 35.28 -10.23 17.75
C ASN A 86 34.20 -10.62 18.78
N ALA A 87 33.22 -9.74 19.03
CA ALA A 87 32.09 -10.03 19.91
C ALA A 87 31.01 -10.91 19.24
N PHE A 88 31.02 -11.02 17.91
CA PHE A 88 30.07 -11.84 17.15
C PHE A 88 30.64 -13.24 16.81
N GLU A 89 31.95 -13.45 16.98
CA GLU A 89 32.62 -14.74 16.75
C GLU A 89 32.90 -15.56 18.03
N ASN A 90 32.56 -15.06 19.22
CA ASN A 90 32.77 -15.75 20.50
C ASN A 90 31.46 -16.07 21.26
N GLU A 91 30.37 -16.27 20.54
CA GLU A 91 29.13 -16.90 21.01
C GLU A 91 28.71 -17.98 20.00
#